data_AF-A0A0F9MUF9-F1
#
_entry.id   AF-A0A0F9MUF9-F1
#
_cell.length_a   1.000
_cell.length_b   1.000
_cell.length_c   1.000
_cell.angle_alpha   90.00
_cell.angle_beta   90.00
_cell.angle_gamma   90.00
#
_symmetry.space_group_name_H-M   'P 1'
#
loop_
_entity.id
_entity.type
_entity.pdbx_description
1 polymer ?
#
loop_
_entity_poly.entity_id
_entity_poly.type
_entity_poly.pdbx_seq_one_letter_code
_entity_poly.pdbx_strand_id
1 'polypeptide(L)'
;MDFCENCRNNVPQESWNLHEATCARHRYYCESCETVLSKNERDKHNQEYHAMILCTCGEEIEARKLAEHKMEYCSQRIVPCIYCEYPLAFSTLYEHENACGSRTESCDLCGKRVMLRHQNTHVCGENDEPVTEDELVICPFCLSPAQNYMLLQEHIFSNHPEIAI
;
A
#
# COMPACT_ATOMS: atom_id res chain seq x y z
N MET A 1 -14.21 41.05 -12.16
CA MET A 1 -14.34 39.62 -12.54
C MET A 1 -14.53 38.88 -11.24
N ASP A 2 -15.52 37.99 -11.18
CA ASP A 2 -15.87 37.26 -9.97
C ASP A 2 -15.72 35.76 -10.23
N PHE A 3 -15.33 35.00 -9.21
CA PHE A 3 -15.07 33.57 -9.33
C PHE A 3 -16.35 32.75 -9.09
N CYS A 4 -16.64 31.80 -9.99
CA CYS A 4 -17.82 30.94 -9.87
C CYS A 4 -17.48 29.57 -9.26
N GLU A 5 -18.10 29.23 -8.12
CA GLU A 5 -17.87 27.93 -7.45
C GLU A 5 -18.38 26.71 -8.23
N ASN A 6 -19.41 26.87 -9.07
CA ASN A 6 -20.00 25.74 -9.80
C ASN A 6 -19.16 25.30 -11.00
N CYS A 7 -18.49 26.24 -11.68
CA CYS A 7 -17.65 25.94 -12.86
C CYS A 7 -16.17 26.22 -12.68
N ARG A 8 -15.76 26.75 -11.52
CA ARG A 8 -14.37 27.07 -11.14
C ARG A 8 -13.65 28.00 -12.13
N ASN A 9 -14.40 28.92 -12.75
CA ASN A 9 -13.88 29.91 -13.69
C ASN A 9 -14.17 31.35 -13.24
N ASN A 10 -13.34 32.29 -13.69
CA ASN A 10 -13.58 33.72 -13.53
C ASN A 10 -14.58 34.23 -14.57
N VAL A 11 -15.58 34.98 -14.11
CA VAL A 11 -16.69 35.49 -14.91
C VAL A 11 -16.72 37.02 -14.86
N PRO A 12 -16.94 37.73 -15.98
CA PRO A 12 -17.14 39.18 -15.97
C PRO A 12 -18.34 39.59 -15.12
N GLN A 13 -18.21 40.68 -14.36
CA GLN A 13 -19.30 41.18 -13.50
C GLN A 13 -20.56 41.52 -14.30
N GLU A 14 -20.38 42.06 -15.51
CA GLU A 14 -21.47 42.43 -16.43
C GLU A 14 -22.36 41.25 -16.83
N SER A 15 -21.80 40.03 -16.89
CA SER A 15 -22.53 38.82 -17.27
C SER A 15 -22.80 37.88 -16.09
N TRP A 16 -22.45 38.26 -14.87
CA TRP A 16 -22.54 37.42 -13.67
C TRP A 16 -23.94 36.86 -13.46
N ASN A 17 -24.96 37.71 -13.42
CA ASN A 17 -26.33 37.28 -13.13
C ASN A 17 -26.85 36.21 -14.12
N LEU A 18 -26.53 36.36 -15.42
CA LEU A 18 -26.93 35.39 -16.44
C LEU A 18 -26.12 34.09 -16.32
N HIS A 19 -24.81 34.22 -16.06
CA HIS A 19 -23.92 33.09 -15.84
C HIS A 19 -24.38 32.28 -14.62
N GLU A 20 -24.54 32.91 -13.46
CA GLU A 20 -24.90 32.26 -12.20
C GLU A 20 -26.17 31.42 -12.32
N ALA A 21 -27.24 32.02 -12.87
CA ALA A 21 -28.52 31.34 -13.05
C ALA A 21 -28.41 30.09 -13.93
N THR A 22 -27.56 30.12 -14.96
CA THR A 22 -27.39 29.00 -15.90
C THR A 22 -26.38 27.97 -15.38
N CYS A 23 -25.30 28.44 -14.80
CA CYS A 23 -24.19 27.64 -14.31
C CYS A 23 -24.60 26.81 -13.10
N ALA A 24 -25.27 27.40 -12.11
CA ALA A 24 -25.74 26.70 -10.91
C ALA A 24 -26.79 25.60 -11.21
N ARG A 25 -27.45 25.66 -12.38
CA ARG A 25 -28.42 24.65 -12.83
C ARG A 25 -27.77 23.46 -13.54
N HIS A 26 -26.67 23.68 -14.25
CA HIS A 26 -26.09 22.67 -15.12
C HIS A 26 -24.71 22.18 -14.70
N ARG A 27 -23.99 22.94 -13.88
CA ARG A 27 -22.64 22.60 -13.43
C ARG A 27 -22.68 22.20 -11.96
N TYR A 28 -21.89 21.18 -11.66
CA TYR A 28 -21.62 20.69 -10.32
C TYR A 28 -20.10 20.58 -10.18
N TYR A 29 -19.55 21.15 -9.12
CA TYR A 29 -18.16 20.96 -8.76
C TYR A 29 -18.09 19.91 -7.64
N CYS A 30 -17.29 18.87 -7.86
CA CYS A 30 -17.01 17.86 -6.84
C CYS A 30 -15.77 18.28 -6.04
N GLU A 31 -15.92 18.57 -4.76
CA GLU A 31 -14.81 18.95 -3.88
C GLU A 31 -13.85 17.77 -3.62
N SER A 32 -14.33 16.52 -3.66
CA SER A 32 -13.54 15.33 -3.35
C SER A 32 -12.53 14.95 -4.43
N CYS A 33 -12.79 15.29 -5.69
CA CYS A 33 -11.87 15.02 -6.81
C CYS A 33 -11.57 16.26 -7.67
N GLU A 34 -12.05 17.42 -7.24
CA GLU A 34 -11.85 18.72 -7.89
C GLU A 34 -12.28 18.78 -9.36
N THR A 35 -13.26 17.96 -9.75
CA THR A 35 -13.78 17.94 -11.13
C THR A 35 -15.10 18.69 -11.26
N VAL A 36 -15.26 19.38 -12.39
CA VAL A 36 -16.53 20.02 -12.76
C VAL A 36 -17.27 19.09 -13.73
N LEU A 37 -18.51 18.77 -13.38
CA LEU A 37 -19.37 17.83 -14.09
C LEU A 37 -20.72 18.47 -14.43
N SER A 38 -21.52 17.75 -15.23
CA SER A 38 -22.94 18.08 -15.34
C SER A 38 -23.64 17.82 -14.02
N LYS A 39 -24.55 18.71 -13.61
CA LYS A 39 -25.36 18.51 -12.40
C LYS A 39 -26.18 17.22 -12.44
N ASN A 40 -26.59 16.78 -13.63
CA ASN A 40 -27.32 15.53 -13.82
C ASN A 40 -26.44 14.28 -13.66
N GLU A 41 -25.12 14.42 -13.75
CA GLU A 41 -24.16 13.33 -13.58
C GLU A 41 -23.67 13.20 -12.13
N ARG A 42 -24.02 14.17 -11.27
CA ARG A 42 -23.57 14.23 -9.87
C ARG A 42 -23.78 12.93 -9.11
N ASP A 43 -25.01 12.40 -9.13
CA ASP A 43 -25.36 11.24 -8.31
C ASP A 43 -24.64 9.98 -8.82
N LYS A 44 -24.55 9.82 -10.15
CA LYS A 44 -23.79 8.74 -10.78
C LYS A 44 -22.30 8.83 -10.43
N HIS A 45 -21.71 10.01 -10.57
CA HIS A 45 -20.32 10.25 -10.21
C HIS A 45 -20.04 9.93 -8.73
N ASN A 46 -20.89 10.41 -7.83
CA ASN A 46 -20.74 10.12 -6.41
C ASN A 46 -20.84 8.62 -6.12
N GLN A 47 -21.75 7.91 -6.79
CA GLN A 47 -21.90 6.47 -6.62
C GLN A 47 -20.71 5.67 -7.18
N GLU A 48 -20.18 6.06 -8.34
CA GLU A 48 -19.08 5.33 -8.99
C GLU A 48 -17.71 5.62 -8.37
N TYR A 49 -17.48 6.82 -7.86
CA TYR A 49 -16.15 7.26 -7.40
C TYR A 49 -16.06 7.48 -5.89
N HIS A 50 -17.11 7.96 -5.25
CA HIS A 50 -17.09 8.43 -3.86
C HIS A 50 -17.97 7.61 -2.92
N ALA A 51 -18.64 6.56 -3.41
CA ALA A 51 -19.37 5.63 -2.54
C ALA A 51 -18.37 4.93 -1.61
N MET A 52 -18.71 4.88 -0.32
CA MET A 52 -17.96 4.09 0.66
C MET A 52 -18.29 2.61 0.47
N ILE A 53 -17.26 1.79 0.30
CA ILE A 53 -17.36 0.35 0.10
C ILE A 53 -16.60 -0.33 1.24
N LEU A 54 -17.26 -1.27 1.91
CA LEU A 54 -16.62 -2.13 2.90
C LEU A 54 -15.73 -3.16 2.20
N CYS A 55 -14.42 -3.08 2.42
CA CYS A 55 -13.46 -4.04 1.93
C CYS A 55 -13.52 -5.35 2.73
N THR A 56 -13.00 -6.44 2.17
CA THR A 56 -12.93 -7.75 2.84
C THR A 56 -12.00 -7.74 4.05
N CYS A 57 -11.09 -6.77 4.15
CA CYS A 57 -10.29 -6.53 5.35
C CYS A 57 -11.08 -5.86 6.49
N GLY A 58 -12.29 -5.36 6.24
CA GLY A 58 -13.14 -4.67 7.22
C GLY A 58 -13.05 -3.14 7.19
N GLU A 59 -12.20 -2.55 6.36
CA GLU A 59 -12.10 -1.09 6.23
C GLU A 59 -13.13 -0.53 5.23
N GLU A 60 -13.63 0.68 5.51
CA GLU A 60 -14.49 1.42 4.58
C GLU A 60 -13.63 2.30 3.66
N ILE A 61 -13.70 2.05 2.35
CA ILE A 61 -12.84 2.67 1.35
C ILE A 61 -13.71 3.33 0.26
N GLU A 62 -13.34 4.54 -0.18
CA GLU A 62 -13.98 5.16 -1.36
C GLU A 62 -13.82 4.28 -2.61
N ALA A 63 -14.88 4.15 -3.41
CA ALA A 63 -14.90 3.33 -4.61
C ALA A 63 -13.70 3.59 -5.54
N ARG A 64 -13.32 4.85 -5.74
CA ARG A 64 -12.17 5.22 -6.60
C ARG A 64 -10.83 4.73 -6.09
N LYS A 65 -10.68 4.51 -4.77
CA LYS A 65 -9.43 4.08 -4.12
C LYS A 65 -9.42 2.57 -3.85
N LEU A 66 -10.53 1.88 -4.04
CA LEU A 66 -10.66 0.47 -3.69
C LEU A 66 -9.68 -0.44 -4.45
N ALA A 67 -9.40 -0.14 -5.72
CA ALA A 67 -8.48 -0.92 -6.54
C ALA A 67 -7.03 -0.83 -6.02
N GLU A 68 -6.55 0.40 -5.81
CA GLU A 68 -5.24 0.69 -5.23
C GLU A 68 -5.11 0.09 -3.82
N HIS A 69 -6.13 0.28 -2.97
CA HIS A 69 -6.18 -0.35 -1.65
C HIS A 69 -6.01 -1.86 -1.74
N LYS A 70 -6.76 -2.56 -2.60
CA LYS A 70 -6.67 -4.02 -2.73
C LYS A 70 -5.30 -4.53 -3.17
N MET A 71 -4.55 -3.72 -3.91
CA MET A 71 -3.22 -4.08 -4.40
C MET A 71 -2.13 -3.76 -3.38
N GLU A 72 -2.12 -2.53 -2.85
CA GLU A 72 -0.95 -2.02 -2.11
C GLU A 72 -1.15 -1.95 -0.59
N TYR A 73 -2.38 -1.75 -0.12
CA TYR A 73 -2.63 -1.40 1.29
C TYR A 73 -3.44 -2.44 2.06
N CYS A 74 -4.22 -3.26 1.36
CA CYS A 74 -5.14 -4.20 1.98
C CYS A 74 -4.36 -5.25 2.78
N SER A 75 -4.69 -5.41 4.07
CA SER A 75 -4.12 -6.43 4.93
C SER A 75 -4.47 -7.86 4.51
N GLN A 76 -5.53 -8.02 3.70
CA GLN A 76 -5.97 -9.29 3.14
C GLN A 76 -5.48 -9.50 1.70
N ARG A 77 -4.61 -8.63 1.16
CA ARG A 77 -3.99 -8.86 -0.15
C ARG A 77 -3.16 -10.15 -0.11
N ILE A 78 -3.08 -10.82 -1.26
CA ILE A 78 -2.34 -12.08 -1.38
C ILE A 78 -0.91 -11.79 -1.82
N VAL A 79 0.06 -12.22 -1.02
CA VAL A 79 1.49 -12.06 -1.27
C VAL A 79 2.17 -13.43 -1.13
N PRO A 80 3.05 -13.83 -2.06
CA PRO A 80 3.79 -15.08 -1.94
C PRO A 80 4.87 -14.98 -0.85
N CYS A 81 5.04 -16.05 -0.07
CA CYS A 81 6.16 -16.20 0.85
C CYS A 81 7.50 -16.18 0.11
N ILE A 82 8.47 -15.39 0.58
CA ILE A 82 9.80 -15.30 -0.07
C ILE A 82 10.61 -16.60 -0.05
N TYR A 83 10.25 -17.55 0.81
CA TYR A 83 11.00 -18.79 1.01
C TYR A 83 10.38 -20.01 0.31
N CYS A 84 9.05 -20.05 0.19
CA CYS A 84 8.35 -21.22 -0.38
C CYS A 84 7.34 -20.85 -1.48
N GLU A 85 7.21 -19.57 -1.82
CA GLU A 85 6.34 -19.02 -2.85
C GLU A 85 4.84 -19.27 -2.63
N TYR A 86 4.45 -19.83 -1.48
CA TYR A 86 3.06 -20.10 -1.17
C TYR A 86 2.27 -18.78 -0.99
N PRO A 87 1.13 -18.61 -1.69
CA PRO A 87 0.33 -17.39 -1.61
C PRO A 87 -0.43 -17.31 -0.28
N LEU A 88 -0.24 -16.21 0.44
CA LEU A 88 -0.82 -15.99 1.77
C LEU A 88 -1.43 -14.58 1.88
N ALA A 89 -2.38 -14.42 2.79
CA ALA A 89 -2.85 -13.10 3.18
C ALA A 89 -1.73 -12.32 3.89
N PHE A 90 -1.54 -11.06 3.54
CA PHE A 90 -0.49 -10.20 4.09
C PHE A 90 -0.52 -10.15 5.62
N SER A 91 -1.70 -10.16 6.25
CA SER A 91 -1.87 -10.19 7.71
C SER A 91 -1.25 -11.41 8.40
N THR A 92 -1.07 -12.52 7.67
CA THR A 92 -0.50 -13.78 8.20
C THR A 92 0.90 -14.08 7.66
N LEU A 93 1.38 -13.27 6.71
CA LEU A 93 2.62 -13.53 5.99
C LEU A 93 3.83 -13.55 6.93
N TYR A 94 3.90 -12.60 7.86
CA TYR A 94 5.02 -12.48 8.81
C TYR A 94 5.21 -13.73 9.68
N GLU A 95 4.13 -14.20 10.31
CA GLU A 95 4.15 -15.40 11.15
C GLU A 95 4.59 -16.62 10.33
N HIS A 96 4.07 -16.72 9.11
CA HIS A 96 4.47 -17.77 8.19
C HIS A 96 5.94 -17.68 7.79
N GLU A 97 6.45 -16.51 7.41
CA GLU A 97 7.83 -16.34 6.95
C GLU A 97 8.85 -16.61 8.06
N ASN A 98 8.53 -16.26 9.30
CA ASN A 98 9.36 -16.65 10.44
C ASN A 98 9.40 -18.18 10.62
N ALA A 99 8.25 -18.83 10.62
CA ALA A 99 8.17 -20.29 10.74
C ALA A 99 8.80 -21.00 9.53
N CYS A 100 8.57 -20.50 8.32
CA CYS A 100 9.05 -21.08 7.08
C CYS A 100 10.56 -20.87 6.91
N GLY A 101 11.07 -19.67 7.17
CA GLY A 101 12.49 -19.34 7.10
C GLY A 101 13.34 -20.06 8.16
N SER A 102 12.75 -20.38 9.32
CA SER A 102 13.44 -21.13 10.39
C SER A 102 13.54 -22.63 10.15
N ARG A 103 12.82 -23.17 9.16
CA ARG A 103 12.97 -24.57 8.74
C ARG A 103 14.39 -24.84 8.28
N THR A 104 14.95 -25.95 8.73
CA THR A 104 16.28 -26.37 8.33
C THR A 104 16.22 -27.41 7.23
N GLU A 105 16.87 -27.15 6.10
CA GLU A 105 16.93 -28.02 4.93
C GLU A 105 18.39 -28.35 4.59
N SER A 106 18.61 -29.40 3.79
CA SER A 106 19.96 -29.75 3.34
C SER A 106 20.43 -28.78 2.27
N CYS A 107 21.63 -28.24 2.41
CA CYS A 107 22.31 -27.50 1.35
C CYS A 107 22.60 -28.45 0.18
N ASP A 108 22.24 -28.07 -1.04
CA ASP A 108 22.42 -28.90 -2.24
C ASP A 108 23.90 -29.14 -2.59
N LEU A 109 24.80 -28.27 -2.14
CA LEU A 109 26.23 -28.34 -2.46
C LEU A 109 27.03 -29.18 -1.45
N CYS A 110 26.76 -29.02 -0.14
CA CYS A 110 27.54 -29.66 0.91
C CYS A 110 26.74 -30.66 1.76
N GLY A 111 25.42 -30.74 1.60
CA GLY A 111 24.52 -31.63 2.35
C GLY A 111 24.27 -31.22 3.80
N LYS A 112 24.88 -30.13 4.29
CA LYS A 112 24.69 -29.65 5.66
C LYS A 112 23.29 -29.12 5.88
N ARG A 113 22.80 -29.23 7.12
CA ARG A 113 21.51 -28.68 7.52
C ARG A 113 21.63 -27.17 7.76
N VAL A 114 21.03 -26.38 6.89
CA VAL A 114 21.05 -24.91 6.91
C VAL A 114 19.60 -24.40 7.00
N MET A 115 19.36 -23.37 7.81
CA MET A 115 18.03 -22.72 7.85
C MET A 115 17.71 -22.12 6.49
N LEU A 116 16.46 -22.22 6.04
CA LEU A 116 16.03 -21.75 4.73
C LEU A 116 16.36 -20.27 4.51
N ARG A 117 16.22 -19.44 5.55
CA ARG A 117 16.63 -18.03 5.49
C ARG A 117 18.13 -17.76 5.33
N HIS A 118 18.97 -18.74 5.63
CA HIS A 118 20.43 -18.64 5.52
C HIS A 118 20.99 -19.41 4.33
N GLN A 119 20.15 -20.08 3.52
CA GLN A 119 20.62 -20.85 2.36
C GLN A 119 21.41 -19.98 1.37
N ASN A 120 20.96 -18.74 1.14
CA ASN A 120 21.60 -17.82 0.20
C ASN A 120 22.91 -17.20 0.71
N THR A 121 23.14 -17.20 2.03
CA THR A 121 24.34 -16.63 2.66
C THR A 121 25.31 -17.70 3.18
N HIS A 122 24.92 -18.97 3.11
CA HIS A 122 25.72 -20.10 3.58
C HIS A 122 26.96 -20.32 2.71
N VAL A 123 28.13 -20.42 3.36
CA VAL A 123 29.40 -20.76 2.70
C VAL A 123 29.76 -22.22 3.00
N CYS A 124 29.78 -23.05 1.95
CA CYS A 124 30.15 -24.45 2.04
C CYS A 124 31.65 -24.59 2.39
N GLY A 125 31.96 -25.00 3.62
CA GLY A 125 33.34 -25.38 4.00
C GLY A 125 33.82 -24.84 5.35
N GLU A 126 33.14 -23.84 5.92
CA GLU A 126 33.44 -23.35 7.27
C GLU A 126 32.53 -24.01 8.31
N ASN A 127 32.99 -24.13 9.56
CA ASN A 127 32.17 -24.65 10.65
C ASN A 127 31.02 -23.68 10.88
N ASP A 128 29.78 -24.17 10.79
CA ASP A 128 28.59 -23.40 11.13
C ASP A 128 28.60 -23.12 12.64
N GLU A 129 29.33 -22.09 13.07
CA GLU A 129 29.10 -21.53 14.39
C GLU A 129 27.67 -20.98 14.42
N PRO A 130 26.88 -21.29 15.44
CA PRO A 130 25.52 -20.79 15.55
C PRO A 130 25.56 -19.27 15.53
N VAL A 131 24.97 -18.67 14.50
CA VAL A 131 24.73 -17.23 14.43
C VAL A 131 23.86 -16.88 15.64
N THR A 132 24.44 -16.24 16.64
CA THR A 132 23.74 -15.77 17.83
C THR A 132 22.69 -14.75 17.39
N GLU A 133 21.46 -14.86 17.89
CA GLU A 133 20.28 -14.06 17.52
C GLU A 133 20.38 -12.54 17.82
N ASP A 134 21.59 -12.00 17.99
CA ASP A 134 21.90 -10.60 18.31
C ASP A 134 22.38 -9.77 17.09
N GLU A 135 22.26 -10.27 15.85
CA GLU A 135 22.58 -9.47 14.68
C GLU A 135 21.48 -8.46 14.38
N LEU A 136 21.80 -7.18 14.64
CA LEU A 136 21.03 -6.03 14.20
C LEU A 136 20.70 -6.17 12.70
N VAL A 137 19.42 -6.23 12.36
CA VAL A 137 18.96 -6.28 10.98
C VAL A 137 19.06 -4.89 10.38
N ILE A 138 19.81 -4.75 9.29
CA ILE A 138 20.07 -3.44 8.67
C ILE A 138 18.97 -3.11 7.66
N CYS A 139 18.42 -1.90 7.75
CA CYS A 139 17.49 -1.39 6.75
C CYS A 139 18.18 -1.24 5.39
N PRO A 140 17.68 -1.86 4.32
CA PRO A 140 18.34 -1.83 3.01
C PRO A 140 18.30 -0.44 2.34
N PHE A 141 17.47 0.48 2.83
CA PHE A 141 17.26 1.79 2.21
C PHE A 141 18.07 2.92 2.86
N CYS A 142 18.28 2.88 4.17
CA CYS A 142 19.03 3.90 4.90
C CYS A 142 20.12 3.35 5.83
N LEU A 143 20.34 2.03 5.81
CA LEU A 143 21.32 1.32 6.63
C LEU A 143 21.10 1.47 8.14
N SER A 144 19.90 1.88 8.56
CA SER A 144 19.55 1.97 9.97
C SER A 144 19.42 0.57 10.57
N PRO A 145 20.11 0.26 11.68
CA PRO A 145 20.00 -1.02 12.35
C PRO A 145 18.68 -1.13 13.12
N ALA A 146 18.06 -2.30 13.06
CA ALA A 146 16.91 -2.68 13.85
C ALA A 146 17.24 -3.91 14.69
N GLN A 147 16.75 -3.97 15.92
CA GLN A 147 17.05 -5.08 16.84
C GLN A 147 16.48 -6.41 16.36
N ASN A 148 15.47 -6.36 15.49
CA ASN A 148 14.85 -7.52 14.87
C ASN A 148 14.08 -7.06 13.62
N TYR A 149 13.57 -8.04 12.86
CA TYR A 149 12.86 -7.79 11.61
C TYR A 149 11.51 -7.08 11.82
N MET A 150 10.86 -7.23 12.98
CA MET A 150 9.58 -6.55 13.28
C MET A 150 9.79 -5.03 13.40
N LEU A 151 10.80 -4.62 14.17
CA LEU A 151 11.19 -3.22 14.28
C LEU A 151 11.74 -2.67 12.96
N LEU A 152 12.35 -3.52 12.13
CA LEU A 152 12.76 -3.13 10.79
C LEU A 152 11.54 -2.84 9.90
N GLN A 153 10.49 -3.66 9.95
CA GLN A 153 9.28 -3.44 9.17
C GLN A 153 8.52 -2.19 9.62
N GLU A 154 8.38 -1.95 10.92
CA GLU A 154 7.81 -0.71 11.44
C GLU A 154 8.65 0.51 11.04
N HIS A 155 9.98 0.39 11.07
CA HIS A 155 10.88 1.42 10.58
C HIS A 155 10.67 1.69 9.09
N ILE A 156 10.59 0.65 8.25
CA ILE A 156 10.36 0.80 6.81
C ILE A 156 9.01 1.44 6.54
N PHE A 157 7.95 0.98 7.20
CA PHE A 157 6.60 1.53 7.06
C PHE A 157 6.52 3.00 7.49
N SER A 158 7.22 3.38 8.56
CA SER A 158 7.12 4.73 9.13
C SER A 158 8.09 5.73 8.50
N ASN A 159 9.26 5.28 8.01
CA ASN A 159 10.35 6.16 7.56
C ASN A 159 10.69 6.04 6.08
N HIS A 160 10.18 5.02 5.38
CA HIS A 160 10.30 4.86 3.93
C HIS A 160 8.92 4.69 3.27
N PRO A 161 7.93 5.59 3.54
CA PRO A 161 6.57 5.45 3.04
C PRO A 161 6.51 5.53 1.50
N GLU A 162 7.47 6.20 0.86
CA GLU A 162 7.62 6.22 -0.60
C GLU A 162 7.99 4.87 -1.25
N ILE A 163 8.27 3.82 -0.47
CA ILE A 163 8.59 2.47 -0.98
C ILE A 163 7.41 1.50 -0.77
N ALA A 164 6.35 1.91 -0.07
CA ALA A 164 5.07 1.21 -0.02
C ALA A 164 4.20 1.46 -1.28
N ILE A 165 4.85 1.52 -2.44
CA ILE A 165 4.26 1.70 -3.78
C ILE A 165 4.30 0.39 -4.55
#